data_AF-A0A382SXM5-F1
#
_entry.id   AF-A0A382SXM5-F1
#
_cell.length_a   1.000
_cell.length_b   1.000
_cell.length_c   1.000
_cell.angle_alpha   90.00
_cell.angle_beta   90.00
_cell.angle_gamma   90.00
#
_symmetry.space_group_name_H-M   'P 1'
#
loop_
_entity.id
_entity.type
_entity.pdbx_description
1 polymer ?
#
loop_
_entity_poly.entity_id
_entity_poly.type
_entity_poly.pdbx_seq_one_letter_code
_entity_poly.pdbx_strand_id
1 'polypeptide(L)'
;TLVGSSGVVLGWKWYRERHLREIRRILESTALALEANMDYRDSVVHSYKEMCKILQGYGYLRRRFETVREFQKALEEALSLNHESVASLTLLYEEADYTTKSLDDDHRLNAVSSLRTVIESLDLNSENIEG
;
A
#
# COMPACT_ATOMS: atom_id res chain seq x y z
N THR A 1 -12.10 37.92 18.78
CA THR A 1 -12.49 37.35 17.48
C THR A 1 -11.46 36.30 17.09
N LEU A 2 -11.69 35.04 17.42
CA LEU A 2 -10.78 33.92 17.13
C LEU A 2 -11.51 32.93 16.21
N VAL A 3 -11.62 33.30 14.94
CA VAL A 3 -12.08 32.42 13.86
C VAL A 3 -11.07 32.61 12.75
N GLY A 4 -10.21 31.62 12.52
CA GLY A 4 -9.21 31.74 11.44
C GLY A 4 -8.14 30.66 11.32
N SER A 5 -8.01 29.73 12.27
CA SER A 5 -6.91 28.74 12.25
C SER A 5 -7.32 27.32 11.85
N SER A 6 -8.59 26.93 11.96
CA SER A 6 -9.00 25.53 11.72
C SER A 6 -8.93 25.11 10.25
N GLY A 7 -9.23 26.00 9.29
CA GLY A 7 -9.26 25.64 7.86
C GLY A 7 -7.88 25.34 7.26
N VAL A 8 -6.83 25.99 7.76
CA VAL A 8 -5.45 25.80 7.26
C VAL A 8 -4.86 24.49 7.79
N VAL A 9 -5.11 24.17 9.07
CA VAL A 9 -4.66 22.93 9.71
C VAL A 9 -5.35 21.71 9.08
N LEU A 10 -6.66 21.78 8.81
CA LEU A 10 -7.40 20.73 8.12
C LEU A 10 -6.94 20.55 6.66
N GLY A 11 -6.68 21.64 5.94
CA GLY A 11 -6.14 21.60 4.57
C GLY A 11 -4.75 20.97 4.49
N TRP A 12 -3.87 21.26 5.46
CA TRP A 12 -2.53 20.66 5.55
C TRP A 12 -2.56 19.18 5.91
N LYS A 13 -3.48 18.76 6.79
CA LYS A 13 -3.71 17.35 7.13
C LYS A 13 -4.21 16.56 5.92
N TRP A 14 -5.20 17.08 5.19
CA TRP A 14 -5.75 16.41 3.99
C TRP A 14 -4.74 16.26 2.85
N TYR A 15 -3.85 17.24 2.68
CA TYR A 15 -2.73 17.19 1.74
C TYR A 15 -1.69 16.14 2.18
N ARG A 16 -1.40 16.07 3.48
CA ARG A 16 -0.47 15.09 4.07
C ARG A 16 -0.91 13.64 3.97
N GLU A 17 -2.21 13.37 3.83
CA GLU A 17 -2.76 11.99 3.76
C GLU A 17 -3.07 11.56 2.32
N ARG A 18 -2.68 12.37 1.33
CA ARG A 18 -2.98 12.08 -0.07
C ARG A 18 -2.30 10.80 -0.55
N HIS A 19 -1.08 10.54 -0.12
CA HIS A 19 -0.35 9.32 -0.46
C HIS A 19 -1.07 8.08 0.07
N LEU A 20 -1.63 8.12 1.30
CA LEU A 20 -2.38 6.99 1.87
C LEU A 20 -3.59 6.61 1.01
N ARG A 21 -4.36 7.61 0.54
CA ARG A 21 -5.49 7.36 -0.36
C ARG A 21 -5.07 6.75 -1.70
N GLU A 22 -3.94 7.18 -2.23
CA GLU A 22 -3.42 6.64 -3.50
C GLU A 22 -2.88 5.21 -3.32
N ILE A 23 -2.18 4.92 -2.21
CA ILE A 23 -1.72 3.57 -1.87
C ILE A 23 -2.91 2.62 -1.66
N ARG A 24 -3.92 3.05 -0.89
CA ARG A 24 -5.16 2.28 -0.69
C ARG A 24 -5.81 1.92 -2.02
N ARG A 25 -5.96 2.89 -2.92
CA ARG A 25 -6.57 2.67 -4.23
C ARG A 25 -5.80 1.62 -5.06
N ILE A 26 -4.46 1.58 -4.99
CA ILE A 26 -3.66 0.53 -5.64
C ILE A 26 -3.99 -0.84 -5.04
N LEU A 27 -3.95 -0.96 -3.71
CA LEU A 27 -4.19 -2.24 -3.04
C LEU A 27 -5.61 -2.76 -3.33
N GLU A 28 -6.62 -1.88 -3.29
CA GLU A 28 -8.00 -2.22 -3.66
C GLU A 28 -8.13 -2.67 -5.11
N SER A 29 -7.52 -1.93 -6.04
CA SER A 29 -7.54 -2.31 -7.46
C SER A 29 -6.89 -3.66 -7.72
N THR A 30 -5.84 -3.99 -6.96
CA THR A 30 -5.13 -5.25 -7.05
C THR A 30 -5.97 -6.39 -6.48
N ALA A 31 -6.60 -6.20 -5.32
CA ALA A 31 -7.51 -7.18 -4.74
C ALA A 31 -8.67 -7.49 -5.71
N LEU A 32 -9.29 -6.46 -6.30
CA LEU A 32 -10.36 -6.61 -7.29
C LEU A 32 -9.90 -7.36 -8.55
N ALA A 33 -8.70 -7.06 -9.05
CA ALA A 33 -8.12 -7.77 -10.19
C ALA A 33 -7.94 -9.27 -9.90
N LEU A 34 -7.40 -9.61 -8.73
CA LEU A 34 -7.22 -10.99 -8.30
C LEU A 34 -8.58 -11.70 -8.09
N GLU A 35 -9.55 -11.04 -7.48
CA GLU A 35 -10.92 -11.55 -7.34
C GLU A 35 -11.58 -11.82 -8.70
N ALA A 36 -11.32 -10.97 -9.70
CA ALA A 36 -11.81 -11.11 -11.07
C ALA A 36 -11.07 -12.18 -11.91
N ASN A 37 -10.19 -12.98 -11.30
CA ASN A 37 -9.35 -13.99 -11.97
C ASN A 37 -8.40 -13.39 -13.03
N MET A 38 -7.97 -12.15 -12.87
CA MET A 38 -6.86 -11.63 -13.68
C MET A 38 -5.55 -12.34 -13.33
N ASP A 39 -4.57 -12.24 -14.24
CA ASP A 39 -3.25 -12.83 -14.03
C ASP A 39 -2.63 -12.31 -12.72
N TYR A 40 -2.32 -13.25 -11.83
CA TYR A 40 -1.83 -12.93 -10.49
C TYR A 40 -0.52 -12.16 -10.56
N ARG A 41 0.43 -12.67 -11.35
CA ARG A 41 1.79 -12.13 -11.39
C ARG A 41 1.76 -10.72 -11.96
N ASP A 42 1.05 -10.51 -13.06
CA ASP A 42 0.91 -9.21 -13.68
C ASP A 42 0.19 -8.22 -12.75
N SER A 43 -0.86 -8.66 -12.04
CA SER A 43 -1.60 -7.79 -11.09
C SER A 43 -0.71 -7.36 -9.91
N VAL A 44 0.03 -8.29 -9.31
CA VAL A 44 0.89 -8.01 -8.15
C VAL A 44 2.13 -7.21 -8.56
N VAL A 45 2.77 -7.54 -9.70
CA VAL A 45 3.90 -6.77 -10.23
C VAL A 45 3.46 -5.36 -10.64
N HIS A 46 2.26 -5.20 -11.18
CA HIS A 46 1.68 -3.88 -11.46
C HIS A 46 1.49 -3.08 -10.18
N SER A 47 0.88 -3.67 -9.15
CA SER A 47 0.72 -3.06 -7.82
C SER A 47 2.05 -2.57 -7.26
N TYR A 48 3.09 -3.40 -7.30
CA TYR A 48 4.43 -3.06 -6.84
C TYR A 48 4.99 -1.82 -7.57
N LYS A 49 4.87 -1.79 -8.91
CA LYS A 49 5.36 -0.66 -9.72
C LYS A 49 4.63 0.63 -9.40
N GLU A 50 3.31 0.59 -9.24
CA GLU A 50 2.52 1.77 -8.86
C GLU A 50 2.87 2.24 -7.44
N MET A 51 3.08 1.31 -6.50
CA MET A 51 3.53 1.62 -5.14
C MET A 51 4.88 2.35 -5.14
N CYS A 52 5.85 1.84 -5.89
CA CYS A 52 7.15 2.50 -6.06
C CYS A 52 7.02 3.92 -6.63
N LYS A 53 6.12 4.14 -7.60
CA LYS A 53 5.88 5.48 -8.16
C LYS A 53 5.33 6.44 -7.12
N ILE A 54 4.35 6.02 -6.32
CA ILE A 54 3.79 6.85 -5.24
C ILE A 54 4.89 7.19 -4.24
N LEU A 55 5.58 6.17 -3.71
CA LEU A 55 6.59 6.39 -2.68
C LEU A 55 7.71 7.32 -3.17
N GLN A 56 8.11 7.24 -4.44
CA GLN A 56 9.02 8.21 -5.05
C GLN A 56 8.41 9.61 -5.16
N GLY A 57 7.15 9.72 -5.60
CA GLY A 57 6.45 10.99 -5.76
C GLY A 57 6.33 11.79 -4.47
N TYR A 58 6.19 11.12 -3.33
CA TYR A 58 6.13 11.74 -2.00
C TYR A 58 7.49 11.80 -1.27
N GLY A 59 8.56 11.29 -1.89
CA GLY A 59 9.93 11.40 -1.37
C GLY A 59 10.35 10.32 -0.36
N TYR A 60 9.56 9.25 -0.20
CA TYR A 60 9.89 8.10 0.64
C TYR A 60 10.98 7.22 0.00
N LEU A 61 11.05 7.17 -1.34
CA LEU A 61 12.14 6.52 -2.07
C LEU A 61 12.98 7.56 -2.80
N ARG A 62 14.31 7.45 -2.68
CA ARG A 62 15.23 8.42 -3.29
C ARG A 62 15.58 8.10 -4.73
N ARG A 63 15.47 6.83 -5.14
CA ARG A 63 15.84 6.36 -6.50
C ARG A 63 14.87 5.28 -7.01
N ARG A 64 14.96 4.98 -8.31
CA ARG A 64 14.15 3.94 -8.99
C ARG A 64 14.46 2.50 -8.55
N PHE A 65 15.64 2.27 -7.96
CA PHE A 65 16.09 0.96 -7.49
C PHE A 65 16.56 1.12 -6.04
N GLU A 66 15.76 0.62 -5.12
CA GLU A 66 16.06 0.51 -3.70
C GLU A 66 16.00 -0.97 -3.36
N THR A 67 16.78 -1.41 -2.37
CA THR A 67 16.75 -2.80 -1.90
C THR A 67 15.39 -3.12 -1.29
N VAL A 68 15.04 -4.41 -1.19
CA VAL A 68 13.77 -4.86 -0.58
C VAL A 68 13.58 -4.27 0.84
N ARG A 69 14.66 -4.17 1.62
CA ARG A 69 14.65 -3.59 2.97
C ARG A 69 14.38 -2.08 2.97
N GLU A 70 14.95 -1.35 2.02
CA GLU A 70 14.72 0.09 1.87
C GLU A 70 13.28 0.36 1.43
N PHE A 71 12.74 -0.48 0.52
CA PHE A 71 11.33 -0.43 0.14
C PHE A 71 10.39 -0.74 1.32
N GLN A 72 10.69 -1.78 2.10
CA GLN A 72 9.93 -2.13 3.31
C GLN A 72 9.92 -0.97 4.32
N LYS A 73 11.09 -0.37 4.58
CA LYS A 73 11.20 0.79 5.47
C LYS A 73 10.44 2.00 4.95
N ALA A 74 10.51 2.28 3.64
CA ALA A 74 9.75 3.35 3.03
C ALA A 74 8.23 3.13 3.13
N LEU A 75 7.78 1.87 3.01
CA LEU A 75 6.39 1.51 3.24
C LEU A 75 5.96 1.71 4.69
N GLU A 76 6.78 1.29 5.66
CA GLU A 76 6.51 1.53 7.09
C GLU A 76 6.39 3.03 7.39
N GLU A 77 7.30 3.85 6.87
CA GLU A 77 7.28 5.31 7.02
C GLU A 77 6.06 5.95 6.33
N ALA A 78 5.70 5.48 5.14
CA ALA A 78 4.58 6.03 4.37
C ALA A 78 3.23 5.66 4.97
N LEU A 79 3.06 4.40 5.39
CA LEU A 79 1.79 3.84 5.83
C LEU A 79 1.55 4.04 7.33
N SER A 80 2.61 4.31 8.11
CA SER A 80 2.56 4.35 9.57
C SER A 80 1.93 3.07 10.17
N LEU A 81 2.06 1.95 9.45
CA LEU A 81 1.54 0.64 9.85
C LEU A 81 2.53 -0.11 10.74
N ASN A 82 2.04 -1.15 11.42
CA ASN A 82 2.92 -2.06 12.14
C ASN A 82 3.79 -2.87 11.16
N HIS A 83 4.94 -3.35 11.66
CA HIS A 83 5.92 -4.11 10.86
C HIS A 83 5.31 -5.38 10.23
N GLU A 84 4.35 -6.01 10.90
CA GLU A 84 3.72 -7.26 10.46
C GLU A 84 2.89 -7.05 9.19
N SER A 85 2.03 -6.03 9.16
CA SER A 85 1.22 -5.68 7.98
C SER A 85 2.09 -5.35 6.77
N VAL A 86 3.21 -4.65 6.99
CA VAL A 86 4.14 -4.33 5.89
C VAL A 86 4.88 -5.58 5.44
N ALA A 87 5.30 -6.46 6.36
CA ALA A 87 5.97 -7.71 6.04
C ALA A 87 5.09 -8.63 5.18
N SER A 88 3.79 -8.75 5.49
CA SER A 88 2.84 -9.50 4.68
C SER A 88 2.73 -8.96 3.25
N LEU A 89 2.71 -7.63 3.09
CA LEU A 89 2.66 -7.01 1.75
C LEU A 89 3.96 -7.23 0.97
N THR A 90 5.13 -7.15 1.61
CA THR A 90 6.41 -7.40 0.95
C THR A 90 6.59 -8.86 0.56
N LEU A 91 6.10 -9.79 1.39
CA LEU A 91 6.10 -11.23 1.08
C LEU A 91 5.26 -11.52 -0.18
N LEU A 92 4.08 -10.89 -0.30
CA LEU A 92 3.24 -10.99 -1.50
C LEU A 92 3.98 -10.56 -2.78
N TYR A 93 4.74 -9.46 -2.71
CA TYR A 93 5.53 -9.00 -3.85
C TYR A 93 6.69 -9.94 -4.18
N GLU A 94 7.37 -10.45 -3.16
CA GLU A 94 8.46 -11.42 -3.33
C GLU A 94 7.96 -12.72 -3.97
N GLU A 95 6.83 -13.24 -3.51
CA GLU A 95 6.20 -14.44 -4.05
C GLU A 95 5.81 -14.28 -5.52
N ALA A 96 5.27 -13.13 -5.91
CA ALA A 96 4.97 -12.83 -7.31
C ALA A 96 6.22 -12.74 -8.20
N ASP A 97 7.36 -12.31 -7.67
CA ASP A 97 8.60 -12.23 -8.45
C ASP A 97 9.19 -13.62 -8.72
N TYR A 98 9.16 -14.51 -7.72
CA TYR A 98 9.61 -15.91 -7.86
C TYR A 98 8.61 -16.84 -8.56
N THR A 99 7.34 -16.42 -8.68
CA THR A 99 6.30 -17.21 -9.35
C THR A 99 6.60 -17.35 -10.85
N THR A 100 6.97 -18.55 -11.26
CA THR A 100 7.17 -18.97 -12.66
C THR A 100 6.06 -19.88 -13.18
N LYS A 101 5.10 -20.25 -12.32
CA LYS A 101 4.03 -21.22 -12.58
C LYS A 101 2.67 -20.58 -12.36
N SER A 102 1.67 -21.01 -13.13
CA SER A 102 0.25 -20.78 -12.84
C SER A 102 0.00 -21.09 -11.37
N LEU A 103 -0.31 -20.08 -10.57
CA LEU A 103 -0.70 -20.26 -9.18
C LEU A 103 -2.06 -20.94 -9.11
N ASP A 104 -2.26 -21.75 -8.07
CA ASP A 104 -3.57 -22.31 -7.79
C ASP A 104 -4.50 -21.25 -7.14
N ASP A 105 -5.77 -21.61 -6.97
CA ASP A 105 -6.77 -20.74 -6.37
C ASP A 105 -6.47 -20.38 -4.91
N ASP A 106 -5.74 -21.21 -4.17
CA ASP A 106 -5.44 -21.00 -2.76
C ASP A 106 -4.43 -19.85 -2.57
N HIS A 107 -3.38 -19.78 -3.41
CA HIS A 107 -2.42 -18.68 -3.37
C HIS A 107 -3.09 -17.33 -3.67
N ARG A 108 -4.07 -17.33 -4.57
CA ARG A 108 -4.84 -16.13 -4.91
C ARG A 108 -5.74 -15.69 -3.77
N LEU A 109 -6.45 -16.61 -3.12
CA LEU A 109 -7.27 -16.32 -1.95
C LEU A 109 -6.43 -15.77 -0.79
N ASN A 110 -5.26 -16.36 -0.55
CA ASN A 110 -4.32 -15.88 0.46
C ASN A 110 -3.85 -14.45 0.16
N ALA A 111 -3.48 -14.15 -1.10
CA ALA A 111 -3.09 -12.81 -1.51
C ALA A 111 -4.19 -11.78 -1.34
N VAL A 112 -5.42 -12.09 -1.76
CA VAL A 112 -6.58 -11.21 -1.55
C VAL A 112 -6.79 -10.96 -0.06
N SER A 113 -6.73 -12.01 0.77
CA SER A 113 -6.85 -11.89 2.22
C SER A 113 -5.79 -10.95 2.81
N SER A 114 -4.52 -11.14 2.47
CA SER A 114 -3.43 -10.28 2.91
C SER A 114 -3.62 -8.82 2.48
N LEU A 115 -4.02 -8.57 1.23
CA LEU A 115 -4.31 -7.23 0.75
C LEU A 115 -5.45 -6.58 1.55
N ARG A 116 -6.53 -7.31 1.82
CA ARG A 116 -7.66 -6.81 2.60
C ARG A 116 -7.28 -6.48 4.04
N THR A 117 -6.48 -7.32 4.70
CA THR A 117 -5.98 -7.03 6.06
C THR A 117 -5.14 -5.76 6.10
N VAL A 118 -4.27 -5.53 5.11
CA VAL A 118 -3.46 -4.30 5.05
C VAL A 118 -4.36 -3.07 4.81
N ILE A 119 -5.36 -3.17 3.94
CA ILE A 119 -6.34 -2.10 3.70
C ILE A 119 -7.12 -1.76 4.97
N GLU A 120 -7.61 -2.77 5.68
CA GLU A 120 -8.33 -2.57 6.95
C GLU A 120 -7.42 -1.93 8.02
N SER A 121 -6.17 -2.37 8.10
CA SER A 121 -5.19 -1.77 9.01
C SER A 121 -4.93 -0.28 8.71
N LEU A 122 -4.96 0.11 7.42
CA LEU A 122 -4.85 1.51 7.01
C LEU A 122 -6.07 2.33 7.43
N ASP A 123 -7.27 1.76 7.31
CA ASP A 123 -8.51 2.42 7.68
C ASP A 123 -8.55 2.66 9.20
N LEU A 124 -8.24 1.65 10.01
CA LEU A 124 -8.16 1.78 11.47
C LEU A 124 -7.11 2.82 11.91
N ASN A 125 -5.98 2.90 11.20
CA ASN A 125 -4.96 3.90 11.50
C ASN A 125 -5.43 5.31 11.14
N SER A 126 -6.17 5.47 10.04
CA SER A 126 -6.75 6.77 9.66
C SER A 126 -7.79 7.26 10.67
N GLU A 127 -8.64 6.37 11.19
CA GLU A 127 -9.67 6.69 12.20
C GLU A 127 -9.07 7.07 13.56
N ASN A 128 -8.00 6.39 13.99
CA ASN A 128 -7.30 6.72 15.24
C ASN A 128 -6.65 8.12 15.23
N ILE A 129 -6.40 8.70 14.05
CA ILE A 129 -5.88 10.07 13.89
C ILE A 129 -7.02 11.10 13.88
N GLU A 130 -8.28 10.66 13.81
CA GLU A 130 -9.49 11.50 13.87
C GLU A 130 -10.12 11.55 15.28
N GLY A 131 -9.77 10.62 16.17
CA GLY A 131 -10.25 10.53 17.56
C GLY A 131 -9.54 11.42 18.58
#